data_AF-A0A960WHY1-F1
#
_entry.id   AF-A0A960WHY1-F1
#
_cell.length_a   1.000
_cell.length_b   1.000
_cell.length_c   1.000
_cell.angle_alpha   90.00
_cell.angle_beta   90.00
_cell.angle_gamma   90.00
#
_symmetry.space_group_name_H-M   'P 1'
#
loop_
_entity.id
_entity.type
_entity.pdbx_description
1 polymer ?
#
loop_
_entity_poly.entity_id
_entity_poly.type
_entity_poly.pdbx_seq_one_letter_code
_entity_poly.pdbx_strand_id
1 'polypeptide(L)'
;MPLPEYTRENYREWENFAESHTPQIKKINHNTYEVLTGVMNQPGHYVEKIGIMDSLKKDIIVKDVSQIASGPVKVRFNLILPLKKNDYKAYVKCNLHDLWVAPLSKESHPQ
;
A
#
# COMPACT_ATOMS: atom_id res chain seq x y z
N MET A 1 6.14 14.21 -16.35
CA MET A 1 5.48 12.90 -16.58
C MET A 1 5.22 12.25 -15.22
N PRO A 2 4.05 11.63 -15.03
CA PRO A 2 3.74 10.87 -13.82
C PRO A 2 4.81 9.82 -13.52
N LEU A 3 5.01 9.51 -12.23
CA LEU A 3 5.91 8.44 -11.82
C LEU A 3 5.21 7.08 -11.94
N PRO A 4 5.97 6.00 -12.17
CA PRO A 4 5.41 4.65 -12.09
C PRO A 4 5.07 4.22 -10.65
N GLU A 5 5.66 4.88 -9.64
CA GLU A 5 5.37 4.67 -8.23
C GLU A 5 5.70 5.94 -7.43
N TYR A 6 4.88 6.24 -6.43
CA TYR A 6 5.05 7.36 -5.52
C TYR A 6 5.39 6.86 -4.12
N THR A 7 6.21 7.60 -3.40
CA THR A 7 6.55 7.32 -1.98
C THR A 7 6.31 8.56 -1.14
N ARG A 8 6.36 8.41 0.19
CA ARG A 8 6.29 9.56 1.11
C ARG A 8 7.39 10.59 0.88
N GLU A 9 8.54 10.17 0.36
CA GLU A 9 9.69 11.02 0.07
C GLU A 9 9.76 11.48 -1.40
N ASN A 10 8.98 10.89 -2.30
CA ASN A 10 8.94 11.22 -3.73
C ASN A 10 7.49 11.23 -4.24
N TYR A 11 6.76 12.27 -3.82
CA TYR A 11 5.34 12.47 -4.08
C TYR A 11 5.06 13.38 -5.30
N ARG A 12 6.02 14.22 -5.68
CA ARG A 12 5.92 15.19 -6.78
C ARG A 12 4.62 16.02 -6.73
N GLU A 13 3.76 15.88 -7.74
CA GLU A 13 2.49 16.61 -7.85
C GLU A 13 1.49 16.26 -6.73
N TRP A 14 1.72 15.17 -5.98
CA TRP A 14 0.81 14.67 -4.96
C TRP A 14 1.26 14.92 -3.51
N GLU A 15 2.02 15.99 -3.25
CA GLU A 15 2.54 16.34 -1.93
C GLU A 15 1.51 16.24 -0.81
N ASN A 16 0.35 16.86 -1.01
CA ASN A 16 -0.72 16.92 0.00
C ASN A 16 -1.42 15.56 0.24
N PHE A 17 -1.13 14.54 -0.57
CA PHE A 17 -1.72 13.21 -0.50
C PHE A 17 -0.77 12.16 0.03
N ALA A 18 0.53 12.48 0.14
CA ALA A 18 1.57 11.51 0.47
C ALA A 18 1.34 10.80 1.80
N GLU A 19 0.85 11.53 2.81
CA GLU A 19 0.58 10.97 4.13
C GLU A 19 -0.59 9.98 4.12
N SER A 20 -1.66 10.26 3.38
CA SER A 20 -2.85 9.40 3.34
C SER A 20 -2.69 8.23 2.38
N HIS A 21 -1.95 8.39 1.29
CA HIS A 21 -1.86 7.38 0.23
C HIS A 21 -0.69 6.42 0.40
N THR A 22 0.41 6.84 1.04
CA THR A 22 1.52 5.93 1.33
C THR A 22 1.01 4.78 2.22
N PRO A 23 1.25 3.50 1.85
CA PRO A 23 0.81 2.37 2.65
C PRO A 23 1.44 2.40 4.04
N GLN A 24 0.62 2.24 5.06
CA GLN A 24 1.05 1.96 6.43
C GLN A 24 1.09 0.46 6.64
N ILE A 25 2.21 -0.06 7.13
CA ILE A 25 2.45 -1.50 7.20
C ILE A 25 2.64 -1.88 8.66
N LYS A 26 1.78 -2.78 9.14
CA LYS A 26 1.87 -3.36 10.47
C LYS A 26 2.10 -4.86 10.35
N LYS A 27 3.22 -5.32 10.90
CA LYS A 27 3.46 -6.76 11.04
C LYS A 27 2.72 -7.28 12.27
N ILE A 28 1.80 -8.21 12.07
CA ILE A 28 0.98 -8.77 13.16
C ILE A 28 1.70 -9.96 13.80
N ASN A 29 2.32 -10.80 12.99
CA ASN A 29 3.12 -11.95 13.45
C ASN A 29 4.14 -12.33 12.36
N HIS A 30 4.74 -13.53 12.43
CA HIS A 30 5.75 -13.97 11.47
C HIS A 30 5.27 -14.08 10.00
N ASN A 31 3.99 -14.34 9.75
CA ASN A 31 3.40 -14.55 8.43
C ASN A 31 2.24 -13.60 8.10
N THR A 32 1.81 -12.76 9.03
CA THR A 32 0.67 -11.86 8.83
C THR A 32 1.14 -10.41 8.77
N TYR A 33 0.81 -9.75 7.66
CA TYR A 33 0.98 -8.31 7.47
C TYR A 33 -0.39 -7.67 7.30
N GLU A 34 -0.60 -6.53 7.97
CA GLU A 34 -1.74 -5.66 7.76
C GLU A 34 -1.24 -4.41 7.02
N VAL A 35 -1.86 -4.13 5.87
CA VAL A 35 -1.58 -2.94 5.05
C VAL A 35 -2.80 -2.04 5.13
N LEU A 36 -2.58 -0.80 5.53
CA LEU A 36 -3.59 0.22 5.73
C LEU A 36 -3.27 1.45 4.87
N THR A 37 -4.31 2.24 4.58
CA THR A 37 -4.18 3.55 3.94
C THR A 37 -5.11 4.53 4.61
N GLY A 38 -4.73 5.81 4.63
CA GLY A 38 -5.60 6.90 5.05
C GLY A 38 -6.62 7.30 3.99
N VAL A 39 -6.58 6.71 2.79
CA VAL A 39 -7.60 6.92 1.75
C VAL A 39 -8.92 6.31 2.20
N MET A 40 -9.95 7.14 2.17
CA MET A 40 -11.33 6.75 2.43
C MET A 40 -12.04 6.50 1.11
N ASN A 41 -12.63 5.31 0.95
CA ASN A 41 -13.46 5.04 -0.22
C ASN A 41 -14.73 5.88 -0.17
N GLN A 42 -15.03 6.52 -1.31
CA GLN A 42 -16.25 7.28 -1.56
C GLN A 42 -16.54 7.27 -3.07
N PRO A 43 -17.78 7.59 -3.50
CA PRO A 43 -18.09 7.70 -4.93
C PRO A 43 -17.10 8.64 -5.65
N GLY A 44 -16.41 8.12 -6.66
CA GLY A 44 -15.44 8.87 -7.47
C GLY A 44 -14.00 8.91 -6.95
N HIS A 45 -13.72 8.53 -5.69
CA HIS A 45 -12.37 8.44 -5.13
C HIS A 45 -12.24 7.23 -4.22
N TYR A 46 -11.47 6.23 -4.67
CA TYR A 46 -11.37 4.95 -3.99
C TYR A 46 -10.05 4.24 -4.29
N VAL A 47 -9.71 3.31 -3.40
CA VAL A 47 -8.60 2.38 -3.58
C VAL A 47 -9.06 1.26 -4.50
N GLU A 48 -8.33 1.03 -5.59
CA GLU A 48 -8.58 -0.08 -6.52
C GLU A 48 -7.97 -1.37 -5.98
N LYS A 49 -6.70 -1.31 -5.55
CA LYS A 49 -5.92 -2.47 -5.16
C LYS A 49 -5.00 -2.17 -4.00
N ILE A 50 -4.80 -3.17 -3.14
CA ILE A 50 -3.74 -3.20 -2.14
C ILE A 50 -2.98 -4.51 -2.33
N GLY A 51 -1.65 -4.47 -2.26
CA GLY A 51 -0.83 -5.68 -2.44
C GLY A 51 0.56 -5.58 -1.87
N ILE A 52 1.30 -6.68 -2.03
CA ILE A 52 2.74 -6.78 -1.78
C ILE A 52 3.37 -7.26 -3.08
N MET A 53 4.43 -6.57 -3.52
CA MET A 53 5.19 -6.89 -4.72
C MET A 53 6.68 -7.02 -4.43
N ASP A 54 7.41 -7.71 -5.31
CA ASP A 54 8.86 -7.82 -5.26
C ASP A 54 9.57 -6.62 -5.95
N SER A 55 10.91 -6.67 -5.98
CA SER A 55 11.76 -5.64 -6.58
C SER A 55 11.62 -5.54 -8.10
N LEU A 56 11.05 -6.56 -8.75
CA LEU A 56 10.73 -6.58 -10.17
C LEU A 56 9.29 -6.09 -10.45
N LYS A 57 8.60 -5.56 -9.42
CA LYS A 57 7.20 -5.10 -9.47
C LYS A 57 6.20 -6.22 -9.79
N LYS A 58 6.57 -7.47 -9.52
CA LYS A 58 5.65 -8.59 -9.65
C LYS A 58 4.83 -8.70 -8.36
N ASP A 59 3.52 -8.75 -8.52
CA ASP A 59 2.60 -9.03 -7.41
C ASP A 59 2.93 -10.40 -6.79
N ILE A 60 3.20 -10.41 -5.49
CA ILE A 60 3.29 -11.62 -4.67
C ILE A 60 1.91 -11.98 -4.14
N ILE A 61 1.16 -10.97 -3.69
CA ILE A 61 -0.23 -11.09 -3.27
C ILE A 61 -0.93 -9.73 -3.45
N VAL A 62 -2.18 -9.76 -3.92
CA VAL A 62 -2.99 -8.56 -4.17
C VAL A 62 -4.45 -8.82 -3.79
N LYS A 63 -5.14 -7.79 -3.31
CA LYS A 63 -6.59 -7.76 -3.20
C LYS A 63 -7.13 -6.58 -3.99
N ASP A 64 -8.15 -6.85 -4.80
CA ASP A 64 -9.03 -5.84 -5.35
C ASP A 64 -9.98 -5.37 -4.24
N VAL A 65 -10.06 -4.07 -4.04
CA VAL A 65 -10.87 -3.42 -3.00
C VAL A 65 -11.79 -2.33 -3.58
N SER A 66 -11.93 -2.30 -4.91
CA SER A 66 -12.77 -1.32 -5.63
C SER A 66 -14.26 -1.39 -5.25
N GLN A 67 -14.73 -2.56 -4.79
CA GLN A 67 -16.13 -2.76 -4.40
C GLN A 67 -16.45 -2.36 -2.95
N ILE A 68 -15.46 -1.90 -2.17
CA ILE A 68 -15.72 -1.43 -0.80
C ILE A 68 -16.49 -0.11 -0.88
N ALA A 69 -17.80 -0.20 -0.59
CA ALA A 69 -18.79 0.84 -0.88
C ALA A 69 -18.44 2.23 -0.33
N SER A 70 -18.03 2.32 0.94
CA SER A 70 -17.51 3.56 1.54
C SER A 70 -16.81 3.25 2.87
N GLY A 71 -15.78 4.02 3.21
CA GLY A 71 -15.10 3.92 4.51
C GLY A 71 -13.60 3.63 4.43
N PRO A 72 -12.97 3.33 5.58
CA PRO A 72 -11.54 3.09 5.66
C PRO A 72 -11.15 1.78 4.99
N VAL A 73 -10.04 1.77 4.27
CA VAL A 73 -9.54 0.60 3.56
C VAL A 73 -8.35 -0.01 4.29
N LYS A 74 -8.46 -1.29 4.64
CA LYS A 74 -7.37 -2.08 5.19
C LYS A 74 -7.44 -3.51 4.70
N VAL A 75 -6.28 -4.12 4.50
CA VAL A 75 -6.16 -5.51 4.07
C VAL A 75 -5.17 -6.26 4.95
N ARG A 76 -5.57 -7.43 5.44
CA ARG A 76 -4.66 -8.42 6.00
C ARG A 76 -4.25 -9.42 4.95
N PHE A 77 -2.95 -9.70 4.90
CA PHE A 77 -2.33 -10.75 4.12
C PHE A 77 -1.67 -11.75 5.05
N ASN A 78 -1.92 -13.03 4.80
CA ASN A 78 -1.22 -14.14 5.43
C ASN A 78 -0.31 -14.76 4.37
N LEU A 79 0.98 -14.47 4.46
CA LEU A 79 1.99 -14.97 3.53
C LEU A 79 3.33 -15.18 4.24
N ILE A 80 4.05 -16.21 3.81
CA ILE A 80 5.42 -16.46 4.23
C ILE A 80 6.33 -15.91 3.14
N LEU A 81 7.06 -14.85 3.45
CA LEU A 81 8.02 -14.25 2.54
C LEU A 81 9.41 -14.89 2.76
N PRO A 82 10.14 -15.23 1.68
CA PRO A 82 11.55 -15.55 1.76
C PRO A 82 12.30 -14.43 2.51
N LEU A 83 13.29 -14.77 3.33
CA LEU A 83 13.93 -13.89 4.32
C LEU A 83 14.58 -12.60 3.78
N LYS A 84 14.66 -12.40 2.46
CA LYS A 84 15.15 -11.16 1.87
C LYS A 84 14.11 -10.04 1.98
N LYS A 85 13.92 -9.53 3.20
CA LYS A 85 12.90 -8.52 3.55
C LYS A 85 13.01 -7.20 2.77
N ASN A 86 14.19 -6.87 2.22
CA ASN A 86 14.42 -5.60 1.53
C ASN A 86 13.93 -5.59 0.07
N ASP A 87 13.50 -6.74 -0.45
CA ASP A 87 13.05 -6.83 -1.85
C ASP A 87 11.54 -6.66 -1.99
N TYR A 88 10.80 -6.50 -0.88
CA TYR A 88 9.34 -6.40 -0.91
C TYR A 88 8.84 -5.00 -0.56
N LYS A 89 7.84 -4.56 -1.30
CA LYS A 89 7.08 -3.33 -1.04
C LYS A 89 5.61 -3.67 -0.85
N ALA A 90 4.95 -3.04 0.11
CA ALA A 90 3.49 -2.95 0.05
C ALA A 90 3.11 -1.80 -0.88
N TYR A 91 1.95 -1.90 -1.51
CA TYR A 91 1.42 -0.84 -2.35
C TYR A 91 -0.08 -0.64 -2.15
N VAL A 92 -0.52 0.58 -2.45
CA VAL A 92 -1.91 1.02 -2.52
C VAL A 92 -2.09 1.73 -3.86
N LYS A 93 -3.03 1.26 -4.68
CA LYS A 93 -3.39 1.88 -5.96
C LYS A 93 -4.70 2.64 -5.79
N CYS A 94 -4.63 3.97 -5.90
CA CYS A 94 -5.79 4.85 -5.90
C CYS A 94 -6.23 5.12 -7.35
N ASN A 95 -7.54 5.20 -7.58
CA ASN A 95 -8.09 5.47 -8.92
C ASN A 95 -7.72 6.87 -9.44
N LEU A 96 -7.50 7.85 -8.54
CA LEU A 96 -7.17 9.23 -8.89
C LEU A 96 -5.68 9.57 -8.73
N HIS A 97 -5.03 9.02 -7.71
CA HIS A 97 -3.69 9.46 -7.29
C HIS A 97 -2.61 8.39 -7.49
N ASP A 98 -2.86 7.42 -8.37
CA ASP A 98 -1.89 6.42 -8.82
C ASP A 98 -1.38 5.45 -7.73
N LEU A 99 -0.23 4.81 -7.98
CA LEU A 99 0.37 3.75 -7.18
C LEU A 99 1.33 4.31 -6.13
N TRP A 100 1.03 4.04 -4.86
CA TRP A 100 1.84 4.43 -3.72
C TRP A 100 2.49 3.22 -3.09
N VAL A 101 3.77 3.33 -2.72
CA VAL A 101 4.56 2.19 -2.23
C VAL A 101 5.30 2.53 -0.95
N ALA A 102 5.47 1.52 -0.10
CA ALA A 102 6.32 1.59 1.09
C ALA A 102 7.10 0.28 1.26
N PRO A 103 8.39 0.32 1.66
CA PRO A 103 9.16 -0.88 1.94
C PRO A 103 8.52 -1.71 3.06
N LEU A 104 8.45 -3.03 2.90
CA LEU A 104 7.90 -3.92 3.94
C LEU A 104 8.75 -3.93 5.22
N SER A 105 10.01 -3.52 5.13
CA SER A 105 10.93 -3.35 6.26
C SER A 105 10.69 -2.08 7.08
N LYS A 106 10.00 -1.07 6.52
CA LYS A 106 9.56 0.11 7.28
C LYS A 106 8.28 -0.25 8.04
N GLU A 107 8.41 -1.10 9.05
CA GLU A 107 7.31 -1.43 9.97
C GLU A 107 7.03 -0.21 10.86
N SER A 108 5.83 0.38 10.72
CA SER A 108 5.37 1.41 11.66
C SER A 108 4.99 0.74 12.98
N HIS A 109 5.78 0.99 14.02
CA HIS A 109 5.42 0.64 15.39
C HIS A 109 4.32 1.60 15.85
N PRO A 110 3.12 1.13 16.25
CA PRO A 110 2.23 2.00 17.02
C PRO A 110 2.94 2.35 18.33
N GLN A 111 3.03 3.65 18.62
CA GLN A 111 3.35 4.12 19.98
C GLN A 111 2.28 3.68 20.97
#